data_AF-A0A350C541-F1
#
_entry.id   AF-A0A350C541-F1
#
_cell.length_a   1.000
_cell.length_b   1.000
_cell.length_c   1.000
_cell.angle_alpha   90.00
_cell.angle_beta   90.00
_cell.angle_gamma   90.00
#
_symmetry.space_group_name_H-M   'P 1'
#
loop_
_entity.id
_entity.type
_entity.pdbx_description
1 polymer ?
#
loop_
_entity_poly.entity_id
_entity_poly.type
_entity_poly.pdbx_seq_one_letter_code
_entity_poly.pdbx_strand_id
1 'polypeptide(L)' 'MELQLDRSLAHKRMYPAIDLTKSSTRREELLMDKATLSRMFVLRKHLADMKPDEAMQFLRKHMVGTK' A
#
# COMPACT_ATOMS: atom_id res chain seq x y z
N MET A 1 3.79 -4.59 13.53
CA MET A 1 3.74 -4.62 12.05
C MET A 1 2.55 -5.48 11.71
N GLU A 2 1.58 -4.92 11.00
CA GLU A 2 0.37 -5.61 10.57
C GLU A 2 0.33 -5.54 9.05
N LEU A 3 0.40 -6.72 8.43
CA LEU A 3 0.22 -6.88 6.99
C LEU A 3 -1.09 -7.62 6.78
N GLN A 4 -2.11 -6.90 6.34
CA GLN A 4 -3.43 -7.48 6.13
C GLN A 4 -3.57 -7.94 4.69
N LEU A 5 -4.09 -9.16 4.52
CA LEU A 5 -4.43 -9.70 3.21
C LEU A 5 -5.95 -9.62 3.02
N ASP A 6 -6.37 -9.20 1.83
CA ASP A 6 -7.78 -9.07 1.48
C ASP A 6 -8.24 -10.21 0.57
N ARG A 7 -9.25 -10.95 1.04
CA ARG A 7 -9.81 -12.11 0.34
C ARG A 7 -10.49 -11.72 -0.99
N SER A 8 -11.09 -10.53 -1.08
CA SER A 8 -11.73 -10.05 -2.31
C SER A 8 -10.72 -9.80 -3.43
N LEU A 9 -9.50 -9.35 -3.09
CA LEU A 9 -8.40 -9.20 -4.04
C LEU A 9 -7.94 -10.57 -4.55
N ALA A 10 -7.78 -11.54 -3.65
CA ALA A 10 -7.41 -12.91 -4.00
C ALA A 10 -8.46 -13.58 -4.90
N HIS A 11 -9.76 -13.40 -4.64
CA HIS A 11 -10.82 -13.90 -5.51
C HIS A 11 -10.79 -13.29 -6.91
N LYS A 12 -10.41 -12.02 -7.03
CA LYS A 12 -10.17 -11.35 -8.32
C LYS A 12 -8.82 -11.71 -8.96
N ARG A 13 -8.06 -12.66 -8.38
CA ARG A 13 -6.71 -13.07 -8.81
C ARG A 13 -5.71 -11.90 -8.87
N MET A 14 -5.90 -10.89 -8.03
CA MET A 14 -4.95 -9.80 -7.89
C MET A 14 -3.93 -10.12 -6.80
N TYR A 15 -2.67 -10.23 -7.21
CA TYR A 15 -1.54 -10.54 -6.35
C TYR A 15 -0.45 -9.47 -6.44
N PRO A 16 0.20 -9.12 -5.31
CA PRO A 16 -0.08 -9.59 -3.95
C PRO A 16 -1.42 -9.06 -3.39
N ALA A 17 -2.17 -9.90 -2.67
CA ALA A 17 -3.52 -9.58 -2.19
C ALA A 17 -3.50 -8.77 -0.88
N ILE A 18 -2.71 -7.69 -0.83
CA ILE A 18 -2.49 -6.89 0.37
C ILE A 18 -3.51 -5.75 0.45
N ASP A 19 -4.12 -5.56 1.62
CA ASP A 19 -4.89 -4.36 1.92
C ASP A 19 -3.93 -3.23 2.34
N LEU A 20 -3.64 -2.34 1.40
CA LEU A 20 -2.71 -1.22 1.57
C LEU A 20 -3.22 -0.15 2.56
N THR A 21 -4.54 -0.04 2.70
CA THR A 21 -5.18 0.96 3.57
C THR A 21 -5.14 0.55 5.03
N LYS A 22 -5.26 -0.76 5.30
CA LYS A 22 -5.23 -1.31 6.67
C LYS A 22 -3.84 -1.74 7.14
N SER A 23 -2.92 -1.99 6.21
CA SER A 23 -1.56 -2.43 6.57
C SER A 23 -0.72 -1.27 7.15
N SER A 24 -0.07 -1.51 8.29
CA SER A 24 0.69 -0.48 8.98
C SER A 24 1.81 -1.05 9.85
N THR A 25 2.80 -0.21 10.17
CA THR A 25 3.88 -0.56 11.10
C THR A 25 3.98 0.51 12.15
N ARG A 26 3.93 0.11 13.43
CA ARG A 26 4.13 1.03 14.55
C ARG A 26 5.57 1.54 14.54
N ARG A 27 5.74 2.82 14.87
CA ARG A 27 7.05 3.49 14.89
C ARG A 27 7.83 3.39 13.58
N GLU A 28 7.14 3.58 12.44
CA GLU A 28 7.78 3.53 11.12
C GLU A 28 8.87 4.61 10.94
N GLU A 29 8.87 5.65 11.78
CA GLU A 29 9.91 6.68 11.82
C GLU A 29 11.31 6.19 12.25
N LEU A 30 11.39 5.02 12.88
CA LEU A 30 12.67 4.38 13.21
C LEU A 30 13.21 3.52 12.06
N LEU A 31 12.39 3.22 11.06
CA LEU A 31 12.71 2.29 9.98
C LEU A 31 13.03 2.99 8.65
N MET A 32 12.58 4.23 8.49
CA MET A 32 12.68 4.99 7.26
C MET A 32 13.25 6.38 7.55
N ASP A 33 13.96 6.95 6.59
CA ASP A 33 14.44 8.33 6.70
C ASP A 33 13.27 9.34 6.55
N LYS A 34 13.51 10.59 6.97
CA LYS A 34 12.47 11.63 6.96
C LYS A 34 11.89 11.89 5.56
N ALA A 35 12.71 11.79 4.52
CA ALA A 35 12.28 12.01 3.15
C ALA A 35 11.32 10.90 2.68
N THR A 36 11.63 9.63 2.98
CA THR A 36 10.76 8.50 2.65
C THR A 36 9.47 8.55 3.46
N LEU A 37 9.52 8.88 4.76
CA LEU A 37 8.31 9.02 5.59
C LEU A 37 7.34 10.06 5.04
N SER A 38 7.84 11.23 4.61
CA SER A 38 7.01 12.27 4.02
C SER A 38 6.33 11.79 2.74
N ARG A 39 7.06 11.10 1.86
CA ARG A 39 6.51 10.50 0.63
C ARG A 39 5.48 9.41 0.94
N MET A 40 5.76 8.55 1.91
CA MET A 40 4.86 7.49 2.36
C MET A 40 3.57 8.06 2.93
N PHE A 41 3.64 9.16 3.70
CA PHE A 41 2.46 9.83 4.23
C PHE A 41 1.54 10.36 3.12
N VAL A 42 2.10 11.04 2.11
CA VAL A 42 1.35 11.54 0.95
C VAL A 42 0.71 10.38 0.19
N LEU A 43 1.46 9.30 -0.06
CA LEU A 43 0.95 8.11 -0.73
C LEU A 43 -0.20 7.45 0.05
N ARG A 44 -0.02 7.23 1.36
CA ARG A 44 -1.07 6.66 2.23
C ARG A 44 -2.33 7.51 2.22
N LYS A 45 -2.21 8.84 2.29
CA LYS A 45 -3.36 9.75 2.24
C LYS A 45 -4.10 9.65 0.91
N HIS A 46 -3.38 9.52 -0.19
CA HIS A 46 -3.99 9.34 -1.51
C HIS A 46 -4.73 8.00 -1.64
N LEU A 47 -4.18 6.93 -1.06
CA LEU A 47 -4.79 5.60 -1.10
C LEU A 47 -5.95 5.44 -0.09
N ALA A 48 -6.06 6.30 0.93
CA ALA A 48 -7.01 6.15 2.03
C ALA A 48 -8.48 6.16 1.58
N ASP A 49 -8.79 6.92 0.52
CA ASP A 49 -10.15 7.03 -0.02
C ASP A 49 -10.45 5.98 -1.11
N MET A 50 -9.47 5.16 -1.49
CA MET A 50 -9.61 4.15 -2.54
C MET A 50 -10.11 2.82 -1.97
N LYS A 51 -10.84 2.07 -2.79
CA LYS A 51 -11.09 0.66 -2.48
C LYS A 51 -9.80 -0.16 -2.60
N PRO A 52 -9.66 -1.28 -1.87
CA PRO A 52 -8.43 -2.09 -1.91
C PRO A 52 -8.03 -2.53 -3.34
N ASP A 53 -9.00 -2.76 -4.22
CA ASP A 53 -8.76 -3.16 -5.60
C ASP A 53 -8.23 -2.03 -6.47
N GLU A 54 -8.80 -0.83 -6.32
CA GLU A 54 -8.33 0.39 -6.98
C GLU A 54 -6.92 0.75 -6.50
N ALA A 55 -6.68 0.71 -5.19
CA ALA A 55 -5.38 1.00 -4.58
C ALA A 55 -4.28 0.06 -5.11
N MET A 56 -4.58 -1.25 -5.19
CA MET A 56 -3.63 -2.23 -5.73
C MET A 56 -3.34 -2.02 -7.21
N GLN A 57 -4.36 -1.71 -8.02
CA GLN A 57 -4.17 -1.42 -9.45
C GLN A 57 -3.36 -0.13 -9.66
N PHE A 58 -3.64 0.90 -8.87
CA PHE A 58 -2.90 2.15 -8.87
C PHE A 58 -1.41 1.90 -8.59
N LEU A 59 -1.08 1.23 -7.48
CA LEU A 59 0.32 0.92 -7.16
C LEU A 59 0.98 0.08 -8.26
N ARG A 60 0.31 -0.98 -8.71
CA ARG A 60 0.87 -1.86 -9.77
C ARG A 60 1.20 -1.08 -11.04
N LYS A 61 0.33 -0.16 -11.46
CA LYS A 61 0.55 0.69 -12.64
C LYS A 61 1.82 1.53 -12.50
N HIS A 62 2.09 2.07 -11.32
CA HIS A 62 3.25 2.91 -11.07
C HIS A 62 4.54 2.13 -10.78
N MET A 63 4.45 0.88 -10.32
CA MET A 63 5.61 0.03 -10.02
C MET A 63 6.16 -0.73 -11.24
N VAL A 64 5.32 -1.11 -12.21
CA VAL A 64 5.75 -1.94 -13.36
C VAL A 64 6.80 -1.24 -14.23
N GLY A 65 6.83 0.09 -14.23
CA GLY A 65 7.79 0.89 -15.02
C GLY A 65 9.08 1.26 -14.27
N THR A 66 9.23 0.87 -13.00
CA THR A 66 10.40 1.21 -12.18
C THR A 66 11.36 0.02 -12.14
N LYS A 67 12.68 0.30 -12.18
CA LYS A 67 13.73 -0.71 -12.01
C LYS A 67 13.95 -1.06 -10.54
#